data_AF-A0A8J3YL05-F1
#
_entry.id   AF-A0A8J3YL05-F1
#
_cell.length_a   1.000
_cell.length_b   1.000
_cell.length_c   1.000
_cell.angle_alpha   90.00
_cell.angle_beta   90.00
_cell.angle_gamma   90.00
#
_symmetry.space_group_name_H-M   'P 1'
#
loop_
_entity.id
_entity.type
_entity.pdbx_description
1 polymer ?
#
loop_
_entity_poly.entity_id
_entity_poly.type
_entity_poly.pdbx_seq_one_letter_code
_entity_poly.pdbx_strand_id
1 'polypeptide(L)'
;MPARPGARNGKAQRPATRDAVMKRLARRGRDSMADLEALYATGYPRLENWDLEELSRGQPRDKNGTFTGTPPKHIRKYVLDEAIRRGADLTRHEIFGCVGSAVRVIRDLIESPDVDPKVRADLSKFVVEQIIGRAALTVQAPGIADKATTFLADRVVLDDGTDAHPVVTGEWSEGDDD
;
A
#
# COMPACT_ATOMS: atom_id res chain seq x y z
N MET A 1 -40.67 58.85 1.65
CA MET A 1 -40.92 57.43 1.32
C MET A 1 -39.75 56.60 1.85
N PRO A 2 -39.92 55.78 2.90
CA PRO A 2 -38.83 54.92 3.37
C PRO A 2 -38.74 53.64 2.51
N ALA A 3 -37.51 53.28 2.13
CA ALA A 3 -37.19 52.12 1.31
C ALA A 3 -37.45 50.80 2.07
N ARG A 4 -38.06 49.83 1.40
CA ARG A 4 -38.27 48.47 1.92
C ARG A 4 -36.95 47.71 1.99
N PRO A 5 -36.59 47.07 3.13
CA PRO A 5 -35.42 46.21 3.20
C PRO A 5 -35.67 44.92 2.40
N GLY A 6 -34.76 44.64 1.46
CA GLY A 6 -34.79 43.44 0.63
C GLY A 6 -34.56 42.18 1.48
N ALA A 7 -35.56 41.29 1.50
CA ALA A 7 -35.45 39.97 2.07
C ALA A 7 -34.42 39.14 1.28
N ARG A 8 -33.23 38.92 1.85
CA ARG A 8 -32.33 37.84 1.42
C ARG A 8 -32.97 36.52 1.81
N ASN A 9 -33.68 35.91 0.87
CA ASN A 9 -34.15 34.53 0.99
C ASN A 9 -32.94 33.58 1.13
N GLY A 10 -32.58 33.28 2.38
CA GLY A 10 -31.70 32.17 2.72
C GLY A 10 -32.43 30.86 2.42
N LYS A 11 -32.40 30.41 1.17
CA LYS A 11 -32.82 29.05 0.84
C LYS A 11 -31.85 28.12 1.54
N ALA A 12 -32.32 27.41 2.58
CA ALA A 12 -31.61 26.31 3.19
C ALA A 12 -31.15 25.38 2.06
N GLN A 13 -29.83 25.29 1.85
CA GLN A 13 -29.26 24.39 0.86
C GLN A 13 -29.67 22.97 1.25
N ARG A 14 -30.55 22.36 0.45
CA ARG A 14 -30.85 20.93 0.59
C ARG A 14 -29.53 20.17 0.56
N PRO A 15 -29.32 19.19 1.46
CA PRO A 15 -28.11 18.38 1.42
C PRO A 15 -27.98 17.76 0.04
N ALA A 16 -26.79 17.87 -0.56
CA ALA A 16 -26.54 17.34 -1.88
C ALA A 16 -26.79 15.82 -1.89
N THR A 17 -27.54 15.32 -2.87
CA THR A 17 -27.73 13.88 -3.03
C THR A 17 -26.41 13.21 -3.45
N ARG A 18 -26.25 11.92 -3.13
CA ARG A 18 -25.09 11.11 -3.55
C ARG A 18 -24.79 11.28 -5.04
N ASP A 19 -25.81 11.20 -5.88
CA ASP A 19 -25.65 11.33 -7.34
C ASP A 19 -25.19 12.73 -7.76
N ALA A 20 -25.65 13.78 -7.08
CA ALA A 20 -25.20 15.13 -7.33
C ALA A 20 -23.73 15.33 -6.96
N VAL A 21 -23.29 14.75 -5.84
CA VAL A 21 -21.88 14.76 -5.40
C VAL A 21 -21.02 13.95 -6.38
N MET A 22 -21.44 12.74 -6.76
CA MET A 22 -20.72 11.89 -7.71
C MET A 22 -20.61 12.50 -9.10
N LYS A 23 -21.67 13.16 -9.59
CA LYS A 23 -21.66 13.89 -10.86
C LYS A 23 -20.76 15.12 -10.81
N ARG A 24 -20.70 15.81 -9.68
CA ARG A 24 -19.78 16.93 -9.45
C ARG A 24 -18.32 16.45 -9.47
N LEU A 25 -18.05 15.38 -8.75
CA LEU A 25 -16.75 14.70 -8.70
C LEU A 25 -16.30 14.23 -10.09
N ALA A 26 -17.19 13.62 -10.88
CA ALA A 26 -16.89 13.17 -12.23
C ALA A 26 -16.52 14.33 -13.19
N ARG A 27 -17.09 15.53 -12.99
CA ARG A 27 -16.82 16.71 -13.82
C ARG A 27 -15.53 17.44 -13.45
N ARG A 28 -15.13 17.39 -12.18
CA ARG A 28 -13.97 18.16 -11.68
C ARG A 28 -12.62 17.54 -12.03
N GLY A 29 -12.57 16.23 -12.30
CA GLY A 29 -11.34 15.52 -12.70
C GLY A 29 -10.24 15.48 -11.62
N ARG A 30 -10.44 16.11 -10.47
CA ARG A 30 -9.56 16.05 -9.30
C ARG A 30 -10.40 15.68 -8.09
N ASP A 31 -9.97 14.64 -7.41
CA ASP A 31 -10.56 14.25 -6.13
C ASP A 31 -9.96 15.12 -5.03
N SER A 32 -10.80 15.81 -4.25
CA SER A 32 -10.37 16.58 -3.08
C SER A 32 -10.90 15.93 -1.81
N MET A 33 -10.16 16.07 -0.70
CA MET A 33 -10.60 15.55 0.61
C MET A 33 -11.98 16.12 1.00
N ALA A 34 -12.25 17.38 0.63
CA ALA A 34 -13.55 18.02 0.85
C ALA A 34 -14.69 17.36 0.06
N ASP A 35 -14.42 16.83 -1.13
CA ASP A 35 -15.44 16.12 -1.91
C ASP A 35 -15.67 14.69 -1.38
N LEU A 36 -14.65 14.04 -0.83
CA LEU A 36 -14.79 12.75 -0.13
C LEU A 36 -15.63 12.92 1.14
N GLU A 37 -15.36 13.97 1.93
CA GLU A 37 -16.15 14.27 3.13
C GLU A 37 -17.61 14.61 2.78
N ALA A 38 -17.83 15.36 1.69
CA ALA A 38 -19.16 15.62 1.18
C ALA A 38 -19.89 14.34 0.74
N LEU A 39 -19.15 13.36 0.20
CA LEU A 39 -19.71 12.06 -0.17
C LEU A 39 -20.10 11.27 1.07
N TYR A 40 -19.27 11.23 2.11
CA TYR A 40 -19.60 10.61 3.40
C TYR A 40 -20.82 11.25 4.06
N ALA A 41 -20.97 12.58 3.97
CA ALA A 41 -22.15 13.29 4.46
C ALA A 41 -23.47 12.86 3.78
N THR A 42 -23.41 12.23 2.59
CA THR A 42 -24.58 11.66 1.92
C THR A 42 -24.99 10.26 2.42
N GLY A 43 -24.28 9.72 3.42
CA GLY A 43 -24.43 8.33 3.87
C GLY A 43 -23.71 7.32 3.00
N TYR A 44 -22.77 7.76 2.17
CA TYR A 44 -21.91 6.86 1.39
C TYR A 44 -20.96 6.09 2.31
N PRO A 45 -20.74 4.78 2.09
CA PRO A 45 -19.87 3.99 2.95
C PRO A 45 -18.44 4.54 2.99
N ARG A 46 -17.91 4.67 4.21
CA ARG A 46 -16.52 5.05 4.48
C ARG A 46 -15.55 4.03 3.90
N LEU A 47 -14.47 4.50 3.27
CA LEU A 47 -13.47 3.63 2.63
C LEU A 47 -12.85 2.62 3.60
N GLU A 48 -12.71 3.02 4.86
CA GLU A 48 -12.20 2.20 5.96
C GLU A 48 -13.01 0.90 6.11
N ASN A 49 -14.30 0.92 5.76
CA ASN A 49 -15.19 -0.22 5.87
C ASN A 49 -15.25 -1.08 4.61
N TRP A 50 -14.57 -0.68 3.52
CA TRP A 50 -14.58 -1.43 2.28
C TRP A 50 -13.71 -2.66 2.38
N ASP A 51 -14.12 -3.77 1.79
CA ASP A 51 -13.30 -4.95 1.58
C ASP A 51 -12.31 -4.75 0.40
N LEU A 52 -11.35 -5.67 0.24
CA LEU A 52 -10.35 -5.60 -0.84
C LEU A 52 -11.00 -5.72 -2.24
N GLU A 53 -12.11 -6.43 -2.36
CA GLU A 53 -12.82 -6.59 -3.62
C GLU A 53 -13.52 -5.27 -4.02
N GLU A 54 -14.15 -4.59 -3.08
CA GLU A 54 -14.76 -3.26 -3.24
C GLU A 54 -13.72 -2.20 -3.61
N LEU A 55 -12.55 -2.23 -2.97
CA LEU A 55 -11.43 -1.34 -3.30
C LEU A 55 -10.92 -1.60 -4.72
N SER A 56 -10.71 -2.86 -5.11
CA SER A 56 -10.26 -3.21 -6.47
C SER A 56 -11.28 -2.87 -7.56
N ARG A 57 -12.58 -2.97 -7.26
CA ARG A 57 -13.67 -2.59 -8.19
C ARG A 57 -13.97 -1.09 -8.17
N GLY A 58 -13.48 -0.36 -7.17
CA GLY A 58 -13.75 1.07 -7.02
C GLY A 58 -15.18 1.39 -6.56
N GLN A 59 -15.91 0.41 -6.02
CA GLN A 59 -17.33 0.54 -5.71
C GLN A 59 -17.71 -0.28 -4.47
N PRO A 60 -18.51 0.26 -3.54
CA PRO A 60 -19.00 -0.49 -2.39
C PRO A 60 -20.19 -1.38 -2.79
N ARG A 61 -20.37 -2.46 -2.04
CA ARG A 61 -21.54 -3.33 -2.06
C ARG A 61 -22.76 -2.60 -1.51
N ASP A 62 -23.92 -3.10 -1.91
CA ASP A 62 -25.19 -2.71 -1.33
C ASP A 62 -25.42 -3.39 0.03
N LYS A 63 -26.58 -3.13 0.64
CA LYS A 63 -26.97 -3.73 1.92
C LYS A 63 -27.13 -5.25 1.87
N ASN A 64 -27.25 -5.83 0.68
CA ASN A 64 -27.37 -7.26 0.45
C ASN A 64 -26.02 -7.90 0.10
N GLY A 65 -24.91 -7.14 0.19
CA GLY A 65 -23.56 -7.62 -0.16
C GLY A 65 -23.31 -7.76 -1.66
N THR A 66 -24.19 -7.25 -2.51
CA THR A 66 -24.09 -7.34 -3.97
C THR A 66 -23.58 -6.03 -4.56
N PHE A 67 -22.80 -6.12 -5.65
CA PHE A 67 -22.41 -4.95 -6.43
C PHE A 67 -23.57 -4.51 -7.33
N THR A 68 -24.11 -3.31 -7.12
CA THR A 68 -25.25 -2.80 -7.89
C THR A 68 -24.86 -1.61 -8.76
N GLY A 69 -25.30 -1.59 -10.02
CA GLY A 69 -25.08 -0.47 -10.94
C GLY A 69 -23.86 -0.65 -11.84
N THR A 70 -23.55 0.36 -12.63
CA THR A 70 -22.45 0.32 -13.60
C THR A 70 -21.11 0.49 -12.88
N PRO A 71 -20.15 -0.44 -13.04
CA PRO A 71 -18.83 -0.29 -12.46
C PRO A 71 -18.14 0.96 -12.99
N PRO A 72 -17.34 1.65 -12.17
CA PRO A 72 -16.64 2.85 -12.60
C PRO A 72 -15.62 2.50 -13.70
N LYS A 73 -15.60 3.28 -14.78
CA LYS A 73 -14.61 3.12 -15.86
C LYS A 73 -13.17 3.35 -15.37
N HIS A 74 -13.01 4.19 -14.35
CA HIS A 74 -11.72 4.52 -13.73
C HIS A 74 -11.87 4.52 -12.21
N ILE A 75 -10.94 3.87 -11.52
CA ILE A 75 -10.86 3.89 -10.06
C ILE A 75 -10.42 5.30 -9.64
N ARG A 76 -11.14 5.88 -8.69
CA ARG A 76 -10.84 7.22 -8.17
C ARG A 76 -9.57 7.20 -7.34
N LYS A 77 -8.85 8.32 -7.30
CA LYS A 77 -7.52 8.38 -6.69
C LYS A 77 -7.57 7.99 -5.21
N TYR A 78 -8.54 8.51 -4.46
CA TYR A 78 -8.68 8.19 -3.03
C TYR A 78 -8.95 6.70 -2.76
N VAL A 79 -9.59 5.98 -3.68
CA VAL A 79 -9.81 4.54 -3.54
C VAL A 79 -8.51 3.79 -3.83
N LEU A 80 -7.80 4.21 -4.87
CA LEU A 80 -6.51 3.65 -5.23
C LEU A 80 -5.48 3.84 -4.12
N ASP A 81 -5.39 5.04 -3.54
CA ASP A 81 -4.47 5.36 -2.45
C ASP A 81 -4.73 4.45 -1.22
N GLU A 82 -5.99 4.24 -0.87
CA GLU A 82 -6.38 3.34 0.23
C GLU A 82 -6.09 1.86 -0.11
N ALA A 83 -6.34 1.43 -1.35
CA ALA A 83 -6.00 0.09 -1.81
C ALA A 83 -4.49 -0.18 -1.75
N ILE A 84 -3.67 0.80 -2.18
CA ILE A 84 -2.21 0.73 -2.12
C ILE A 84 -1.74 0.65 -0.66
N ARG A 85 -2.30 1.50 0.22
CA ARG A 85 -1.95 1.51 1.64
C ARG A 85 -2.20 0.14 2.27
N ARG A 86 -3.38 -0.44 2.08
CA ARG A 86 -3.72 -1.77 2.62
C ARG A 86 -2.93 -2.90 1.97
N GLY A 87 -2.70 -2.81 0.67
CA GLY A 87 -1.85 -3.75 -0.05
C GLY A 87 -0.44 -3.76 0.52
N ALA A 88 0.12 -2.58 0.82
CA ALA A 88 1.42 -2.45 1.46
C ALA A 88 1.43 -3.03 2.89
N ASP A 89 0.40 -2.74 3.69
CA ASP A 89 0.28 -3.29 5.06
C ASP A 89 0.19 -4.83 5.06
N LEU A 90 -0.63 -5.39 4.16
CA LEU A 90 -0.74 -6.85 3.99
C LEU A 90 0.57 -7.45 3.52
N THR A 91 1.20 -6.85 2.52
CA THR A 91 2.48 -7.33 1.97
C THR A 91 3.56 -7.32 3.05
N ARG A 92 3.63 -6.25 3.85
CA ARG A 92 4.54 -6.15 5.00
C ARG A 92 4.27 -7.25 6.02
N HIS A 93 3.00 -7.52 6.33
CA HIS A 93 2.64 -8.59 7.26
C HIS A 93 3.08 -9.96 6.75
N GLU A 94 2.82 -10.27 5.48
CA GLU A 94 3.22 -11.53 4.84
C GLU A 94 4.74 -11.68 4.78
N ILE A 95 5.46 -10.62 4.39
CA ILE A 95 6.94 -10.61 4.38
C ILE A 95 7.47 -10.88 5.80
N PHE A 96 6.97 -10.20 6.81
CA PHE A 96 7.41 -10.45 8.19
C PHE A 96 7.05 -11.85 8.67
N GLY A 97 5.92 -12.42 8.23
CA GLY A 97 5.57 -13.81 8.49
C GLY A 97 6.57 -14.80 7.87
N CYS A 98 6.95 -14.58 6.61
CA CYS A 98 7.96 -15.37 5.90
C CYS A 98 9.34 -15.25 6.55
N VAL A 99 9.78 -14.03 6.87
CA VAL A 99 11.06 -13.78 7.56
C VAL A 99 11.07 -14.45 8.93
N GLY A 100 9.99 -14.32 9.71
CA GLY A 100 9.87 -14.98 11.01
C GLY A 100 9.96 -16.51 10.90
N SER A 101 9.39 -17.09 9.85
CA SER A 101 9.48 -18.52 9.58
C SER A 101 10.90 -18.94 9.19
N ALA A 102 11.57 -18.18 8.33
CA ALA A 102 12.96 -18.44 7.93
C ALA A 102 13.92 -18.35 9.14
N VAL A 103 13.76 -17.35 10.00
CA VAL A 103 14.56 -17.19 11.23
C VAL A 103 14.37 -18.38 12.16
N ARG A 104 13.16 -18.92 12.29
CA ARG A 104 12.91 -20.15 13.08
C ARG A 104 13.64 -21.35 12.51
N VAL A 105 13.59 -21.55 11.19
CA VAL A 105 14.33 -22.64 10.54
C VAL A 105 15.84 -22.52 10.77
N ILE A 106 16.39 -21.30 10.65
CA ILE A 106 17.82 -21.06 10.92
C ILE A 106 18.15 -21.38 12.39
N ARG A 107 17.31 -20.94 13.34
CA ARG A 107 17.46 -21.29 14.76
C ARG A 107 17.47 -22.80 14.97
N ASP A 108 16.49 -23.51 14.41
CA ASP A 108 16.36 -24.95 14.58
C ASP A 108 17.59 -25.70 14.00
N LEU A 109 18.17 -25.21 12.90
CA LEU A 109 19.42 -25.72 12.34
C LEU A 109 20.64 -25.46 13.24
N ILE A 110 20.70 -24.29 13.88
CA ILE A 110 21.75 -23.94 14.84
C ILE A 110 21.65 -24.78 16.11
N GLU A 111 20.43 -25.06 16.60
CA GLU A 111 20.21 -25.85 17.81
C GLU A 111 20.33 -27.36 17.57
N SER A 112 20.21 -27.81 16.31
CA SER A 112 20.25 -29.22 15.97
C SER A 112 21.62 -29.87 16.24
N PRO A 113 21.68 -31.00 16.96
CA PRO A 113 22.92 -31.75 17.17
C PRO A 113 23.39 -32.48 15.90
N ASP A 114 22.50 -32.67 14.92
CA ASP A 114 22.78 -33.43 13.68
C ASP A 114 23.47 -32.57 12.61
N VAL A 115 23.56 -31.25 12.83
CA VAL A 115 24.21 -30.31 11.92
C VAL A 115 25.68 -30.16 12.30
N ASP A 116 26.55 -30.19 11.29
CA ASP A 116 28.00 -30.01 11.45
C ASP A 116 28.32 -28.73 12.26
N PRO A 117 29.20 -28.78 13.28
CA PRO A 117 29.58 -27.62 14.07
C PRO A 117 30.03 -26.40 13.26
N LYS A 118 30.70 -26.62 12.12
CA LYS A 118 31.13 -25.54 11.22
C LYS A 118 29.94 -24.86 10.56
N VAL A 119 28.96 -25.62 10.08
CA VAL A 119 27.74 -25.07 9.48
C VAL A 119 26.94 -24.28 10.50
N ARG A 120 26.85 -24.75 11.75
CA ARG A 120 26.20 -23.99 12.83
C ARG A 120 26.91 -22.68 13.15
N ALA A 121 28.24 -22.67 13.14
CA ALA A 121 29.03 -21.46 13.32
C ALA A 121 28.81 -20.46 12.16
N ASP A 122 28.77 -20.93 10.91
CA ASP A 122 28.51 -20.10 9.73
C ASP A 122 27.10 -19.49 9.77
N LEU A 123 26.07 -20.28 10.11
CA LEU A 123 24.70 -19.79 10.30
C LEU A 123 24.60 -18.78 11.45
N SER A 124 25.28 -19.02 12.57
CA SER A 124 25.30 -18.10 13.71
C SER A 124 25.98 -16.78 13.34
N LYS A 125 27.10 -16.85 12.61
CA LYS A 125 27.80 -15.69 12.07
C LYS A 125 26.89 -14.90 11.13
N PHE A 126 26.21 -15.58 10.21
CA PHE A 126 25.25 -14.95 9.29
C PHE A 126 24.18 -14.17 10.05
N VAL A 127 23.54 -14.76 11.06
CA VAL A 127 22.52 -14.07 11.88
C VAL A 127 23.08 -12.82 12.56
N VAL A 128 24.29 -12.91 13.12
CA VAL A 128 24.97 -11.76 13.76
C VAL A 128 25.29 -10.66 12.75
N GLU A 129 25.75 -11.01 11.54
CA GLU A 129 26.04 -10.06 10.47
C GLU A 129 24.78 -9.34 9.98
N GLN A 130 23.63 -10.04 9.91
CA GLN A 130 22.34 -9.44 9.60
C GLN A 130 21.87 -8.47 10.70
N ILE A 131 22.00 -8.84 11.98
CA ILE A 131 21.61 -7.97 13.11
C ILE A 131 22.46 -6.70 13.17
N ILE A 132 23.75 -6.80 12.89
CA ILE A 132 24.69 -5.66 12.90
C ILE A 132 24.52 -4.78 11.65
N GLY A 133 23.71 -5.19 10.66
CA GLY A 133 23.55 -4.47 9.40
C GLY A 133 24.80 -4.53 8.50
N ARG A 134 25.73 -5.47 8.78
CA ARG A 134 26.92 -5.68 7.95
C ARG A 134 26.64 -6.57 6.72
N ALA A 135 25.46 -7.18 6.67
CA ALA A 135 25.06 -7.99 5.56
C ALA A 135 24.88 -7.14 4.28
N ALA A 136 25.90 -7.13 3.43
CA ALA A 136 25.79 -6.66 2.06
C ALA A 136 24.96 -7.67 1.26
N LEU A 137 23.65 -7.46 1.17
CA LEU A 137 22.77 -8.28 0.35
C LEU A 137 22.66 -7.63 -1.04
N THR A 138 23.32 -8.23 -2.03
CA THR A 138 23.11 -7.87 -3.44
C THR A 138 21.88 -8.62 -3.94
N VAL A 139 20.73 -7.95 -4.03
CA VAL A 139 19.51 -8.54 -4.58
C VAL A 139 19.59 -8.53 -6.11
N GLN A 140 19.84 -9.68 -6.72
CA GLN A 140 19.72 -9.86 -8.15
C GLN A 140 18.32 -10.41 -8.47
N ALA A 141 17.52 -9.66 -9.22
CA ALA A 141 16.20 -10.10 -9.67
C ALA A 141 16.13 -10.06 -11.21
N PRO A 142 16.71 -11.04 -11.92
CA PRO A 142 16.55 -11.13 -13.36
C PRO A 142 15.08 -11.42 -13.71
N GLY A 143 14.43 -10.50 -14.43
CA GLY A 143 13.13 -10.72 -15.08
C GLY A 143 11.87 -10.29 -14.32
N ILE A 144 11.98 -9.70 -13.12
CA ILE A 144 10.83 -9.08 -12.43
C ILE A 144 10.89 -7.57 -12.69
N ALA A 145 9.93 -7.07 -13.47
CA ALA A 145 9.83 -5.68 -13.92
C ALA A 145 10.28 -4.68 -12.84
N ASP A 146 11.24 -3.82 -13.18
CA ASP A 146 11.93 -2.85 -12.31
C ASP A 146 11.05 -2.24 -11.22
N LYS A 147 9.78 -1.94 -11.52
CA LYS A 147 8.84 -1.32 -10.58
C LYS A 147 8.51 -2.16 -9.34
N ALA A 148 8.41 -3.50 -9.45
CA ALA A 148 8.10 -4.34 -8.31
C ALA A 148 9.32 -4.52 -7.40
N THR A 149 10.50 -4.64 -8.00
CA THR A 149 11.79 -4.71 -7.29
C THR A 149 12.11 -3.38 -6.63
N THR A 150 11.92 -2.25 -7.32
CA THR A 150 12.03 -0.91 -6.73
C THR A 150 10.98 -0.69 -5.65
N PHE A 151 9.75 -1.18 -5.80
CA PHE A 151 8.73 -1.08 -4.75
C PHE A 151 9.09 -1.89 -3.50
N LEU A 152 9.66 -3.09 -3.66
CA LEU A 152 10.13 -3.88 -2.52
C LEU A 152 11.36 -3.25 -1.87
N ALA A 153 12.31 -2.77 -2.67
CA ALA A 153 13.52 -2.09 -2.18
C ALA A 153 13.19 -0.76 -1.46
N ASP A 154 12.31 0.07 -2.01
CA ASP A 154 11.78 1.33 -1.42
C ASP A 154 11.07 1.11 -0.08
N ARG A 155 10.65 -0.12 0.23
CA ARG A 155 9.93 -0.46 1.46
C ARG A 155 10.76 -1.23 2.46
N VAL A 156 11.95 -1.69 2.06
CA VAL A 156 13.02 -2.09 2.96
C VAL A 156 13.86 -0.83 3.22
N VAL A 157 13.35 0.01 4.12
CA VAL A 157 14.04 1.23 4.60
C VAL A 157 14.53 0.91 6.00
N LEU A 158 15.77 1.29 6.32
CA LEU A 158 16.32 1.19 7.67
C LEU A 158 15.53 2.13 8.62
N ASP A 159 15.57 1.90 9.93
CA ASP A 159 14.85 2.73 10.92
C ASP A 159 15.23 4.24 10.87
N ASP A 160 16.31 4.60 10.17
CA ASP A 160 16.80 5.97 9.99
C ASP A 160 16.29 6.68 8.72
N GLY A 161 15.47 6.03 7.90
CA GLY A 161 14.89 6.61 6.68
C GLY A 161 15.79 6.54 5.45
N THR A 162 16.92 5.82 5.51
CA THR A 162 17.81 5.60 4.36
C THR A 162 17.46 4.31 3.60
N ASP A 163 17.69 4.30 2.28
CA ASP A 163 17.51 3.11 1.44
C ASP A 163 18.41 1.98 1.95
N ALA A 164 17.82 0.83 2.31
CA ALA A 164 18.62 -0.26 2.88
C ALA A 164 19.59 -0.88 1.87
N HIS A 165 19.31 -0.76 0.56
CA HIS A 165 20.10 -1.39 -0.50
C HIS A 165 20.14 -0.54 -1.78
N PRO A 166 21.31 -0.33 -2.40
CA PRO A 166 21.38 0.28 -3.72
C PRO A 166 20.83 -0.69 -4.77
N VAL A 167 19.76 -0.30 -5.46
CA VAL A 167 19.24 -1.04 -6.62
C VAL A 167 20.12 -0.72 -7.83
N VAL A 168 20.98 -1.65 -8.23
CA VAL A 168 21.80 -1.52 -9.43
C VAL A 168 20.99 -2.00 -10.64
N THR A 169 20.51 -1.07 -11.46
CA THR A 169 19.90 -1.37 -12.76
C THR A 169 20.98 -1.43 -13.84
N GLY A 170 21.40 -2.63 -14.24
CA GLY A 170 22.33 -2.85 -15.35
C GLY A 170 22.51 -4.34 -15.69
N GLU A 171 22.83 -4.63 -16.96
CA GLU A 171 23.34 -5.96 -17.35
C GLU A 171 24.76 -6.12 -16.81
N TRP A 172 25.00 -7.17 -16.05
CA TRP A 172 26.33 -7.48 -15.52
C TRP A 172 27.16 -8.14 -16.63
N SER A 173 28.25 -7.50 -17.05
CA SER A 173 29.32 -8.19 -17.77
C SER A 173 30.33 -8.67 -16.73
N GLU A 174 30.65 -9.96 -16.79
CA GLU A 174 31.73 -10.59 -16.03
C GLU A 174 33.05 -9.93 -16.47
N GLY A 175 33.45 -8.91 -15.72
CA GLY A 175 34.76 -8.30 -15.87
C GLY A 175 35.73 -9.15 -15.06
N ASP A 176 36.68 -9.78 -15.76
CA ASP A 176 37.79 -10.51 -15.18
C ASP A 176 38.53 -9.61 -14.18
N ASP A 177 38.37 -9.90 -12.88
CA ASP A 177 39.21 -9.33 -11.83
C ASP A 177 40.57 -10.09 -11.84
N ASP A 178 41.60 -9.43 -12.38
CA ASP A 178 43.04 -9.75 -12.21
C ASP A 178 43.54 -9.34 -10.82
#